data_AF-A0A958AQ28-F1
#
_entry.id   AF-A0A958AQ28-F1
#
_cell.length_a   1.000
_cell.length_b   1.000
_cell.length_c   1.000
_cell.angle_alpha   90.00
_cell.angle_beta   90.00
_cell.angle_gamma   90.00
#
_symmetry.space_group_name_H-M   'P 1'
#
loop_
_entity.id
_entity.type
_entity.pdbx_description
1 polymer ?
#
loop_
_entity_poly.entity_id
_entity_poly.type
_entity_poly.pdbx_seq_one_letter_code
_entity_poly.pdbx_strand_id
1 'polypeptide(L)'
;MSIPHLTSRLAVLAILTFAGLICIAYNLYLLTNTDITFGSRFSYFALGVVMIVLGPYIYQLQKITSPDQQSLPRISTIDDPNVVPQLNSEQLYILQQLFQNDYRIRIRSLAGGFSNFGVFQVIREISEDRMIKPGVVVKFLSYRDIQKEKTVHQDGGVLKRYPLAFIPGEPIDNWPPDYKLGDTNRIGAISYKLTALRLDSKLQTLKSMYKDSSADDFTSYLTLLFERLDRWYAFRLPQSEGISLGGPEGLYERLYRRRTDILRGIIQLIGTSSLSTTSVLSVDELDRSATLQLPFLPDNWSENHFVNPNYWIKNVLVPNQAQYFRATSPLSPVHGDLHTGNVLIERGLDTNIWLIDFPNAHIGPSLQDFVTMEADIKFNLIDMNQCSIEEWFEFEHQLLVPLINRRSLTLTSPWSQDWKPKGELLKAWQLIGFLREWVVEHNLIGADIRAYYLALLHATLPTIYRATHTNAHKQYALTSSARICEYLTD
;
A
#
# COMPACT_ATOMS: atom_id res chain seq x y z
N MET A 1 -5.16 14.56 40.25
CA MET A 1 -3.83 14.21 40.79
C MET A 1 -3.99 13.00 41.70
N SER A 2 -3.66 11.81 41.21
CA SER A 2 -3.72 10.57 41.96
C SER A 2 -2.36 10.26 42.58
N ILE A 3 -2.35 10.05 43.90
CA ILE A 3 -1.21 9.80 44.80
C ILE A 3 -0.58 8.36 44.77
N PRO A 4 -1.02 7.33 43.99
CA PRO A 4 -0.52 5.95 44.16
C PRO A 4 0.98 5.72 43.88
N HIS A 5 1.63 6.60 43.11
CA HIS A 5 3.04 6.42 42.74
C HIS A 5 4.03 6.88 43.82
N LEU A 6 3.61 7.71 44.78
CA LEU A 6 4.51 8.19 45.83
C LEU A 6 4.64 7.16 46.97
N THR A 7 3.54 6.48 47.30
CA THR A 7 3.50 5.45 48.35
C THR A 7 4.29 4.21 47.97
N SER A 8 4.27 3.80 46.70
CA SER A 8 5.10 2.68 46.21
C SER A 8 6.59 3.00 46.25
N ARG A 9 6.99 4.25 45.93
CA ARG A 9 8.40 4.69 45.99
C ARG A 9 8.94 4.73 47.42
N LEU A 10 8.16 5.24 48.37
CA LEU A 10 8.54 5.26 49.78
C LEU A 10 8.63 3.86 50.39
N ALA A 11 7.74 2.94 50.00
CA ALA A 11 7.79 1.55 50.44
C ALA A 11 9.08 0.85 49.95
N VAL A 12 9.46 1.05 48.69
CA VAL A 12 10.71 0.49 48.14
C VAL A 12 11.93 1.07 48.85
N LEU A 13 11.96 2.39 49.08
CA LEU A 13 13.07 3.04 49.79
C LEU A 13 13.19 2.52 51.24
N ALA A 14 12.07 2.31 51.93
CA ALA A 14 12.05 1.75 53.28
C ALA A 14 12.58 0.31 53.31
N ILE A 15 12.19 -0.53 52.34
CA ILE A 15 12.67 -1.91 52.22
C ILE A 15 14.19 -1.94 51.96
N LEU A 16 14.69 -1.09 51.06
CA LEU A 16 16.12 -0.99 50.76
C LEU A 16 16.93 -0.49 51.98
N THR A 17 16.41 0.49 52.70
CA THR A 17 17.06 1.02 53.91
C THR A 17 17.11 -0.05 55.00
N PHE A 18 16.02 -0.81 55.18
CA PHE A 18 15.96 -1.90 56.14
C PHE A 18 16.92 -3.06 55.78
N ALA A 19 16.98 -3.45 54.50
CA ALA A 19 17.93 -4.45 54.02
C ALA A 19 19.41 -4.00 54.20
N GLY A 20 19.69 -2.72 53.95
CA GLY A 20 20.99 -2.12 54.19
C GLY A 20 21.39 -2.16 55.68
N LEU A 21 20.47 -1.80 56.57
CA LEU A 21 20.70 -1.85 58.02
C LEU A 21 20.93 -3.28 58.53
N ILE A 22 20.21 -4.28 57.99
CA ILE A 22 20.46 -5.70 58.31
C ILE A 22 21.87 -6.12 57.88
N CYS A 23 22.31 -5.73 56.68
CA CYS A 23 23.66 -6.04 56.20
C CYS A 23 24.75 -5.37 57.07
N ILE A 24 24.55 -4.12 57.49
CA ILE A 24 25.48 -3.42 58.38
C ILE A 24 25.52 -4.09 59.76
N ALA A 25 24.36 -4.39 60.35
CA ALA A 25 24.27 -5.07 61.65
C ALA A 25 24.92 -6.46 61.61
N TYR A 26 24.75 -7.20 60.52
CA TYR A 26 25.36 -8.52 60.34
C TYR A 26 26.88 -8.44 60.14
N ASN A 27 27.39 -7.45 59.39
CA ASN A 27 28.83 -7.23 59.28
C ASN A 27 29.45 -6.83 60.63
N LEU A 28 28.77 -6.01 61.42
CA LEU A 28 29.20 -5.68 62.79
C LEU A 28 29.20 -6.92 63.71
N TYR A 29 28.23 -7.82 63.55
CA TYR A 29 28.20 -9.10 64.27
C TYR A 29 29.34 -10.05 63.85
N LEU A 30 29.70 -10.08 62.57
CA LEU A 30 30.84 -10.87 62.09
C LEU A 30 32.19 -10.29 62.56
N LEU A 31 32.29 -8.98 62.74
CA LEU A 31 33.50 -8.35 63.29
C LEU A 31 33.74 -8.69 64.76
N THR A 32 32.71 -9.11 65.50
CA THR A 32 32.83 -9.48 66.93
C THR A 32 32.95 -10.97 67.19
N ASN A 33 32.84 -11.84 66.17
CA ASN A 33 32.96 -13.29 66.29
C ASN A 33 34.09 -13.84 65.41
N THR A 34 35.11 -14.43 66.04
CA THR A 34 36.42 -14.74 65.43
C THR A 34 36.50 -16.02 64.58
N ASP A 35 35.39 -16.69 64.27
CA ASP A 35 35.39 -17.88 63.40
C ASP A 35 35.17 -17.53 61.92
N ILE A 36 36.29 -17.21 61.27
CA ILE A 36 36.37 -16.60 59.92
C ILE A 36 35.99 -17.59 58.79
N THR A 37 35.91 -18.89 59.04
CA THR A 37 35.70 -19.90 57.98
C THR A 37 34.24 -19.99 57.51
N PHE A 38 33.27 -19.62 58.34
CA PHE A 38 31.84 -19.60 57.95
C PHE A 38 31.43 -18.26 57.30
N GLY A 39 32.07 -17.15 57.70
CA GLY A 39 31.74 -15.80 57.23
C GLY A 39 31.88 -15.62 55.73
N SER A 40 32.98 -16.12 55.13
CA SER A 40 33.26 -15.91 53.70
C SER A 40 32.21 -16.53 52.77
N ARG A 41 31.68 -17.72 53.08
CA ARG A 41 30.66 -18.39 52.25
C ARG A 41 29.29 -17.70 52.34
N PHE A 42 28.95 -17.14 53.50
CA PHE A 42 27.70 -16.42 53.68
C PHE A 42 27.71 -15.05 53.00
N SER A 43 28.87 -14.37 52.97
CA SER A 43 29.04 -13.10 52.25
C SER A 43 28.75 -13.24 50.75
N TYR A 44 29.25 -14.31 50.10
CA TYR A 44 28.99 -14.56 48.69
C TYR A 44 27.52 -14.93 48.42
N PHE A 45 26.88 -15.67 49.34
CA PHE A 45 25.46 -16.00 49.23
C PHE A 45 24.58 -14.75 49.37
N ALA A 46 24.85 -13.89 50.35
CA ALA A 46 24.13 -12.63 50.54
C ALA A 46 24.31 -11.68 49.35
N LEU A 47 25.53 -11.58 48.80
CA LEU A 47 25.80 -10.79 47.59
C LEU A 47 25.05 -11.35 46.36
N GLY A 48 24.99 -12.68 46.22
CA GLY A 48 24.23 -13.36 45.17
C GLY A 48 22.72 -13.12 45.27
N VAL A 49 22.15 -13.20 46.48
CA VAL A 49 20.72 -12.91 46.73
C VAL A 49 20.41 -11.43 46.46
N VAL A 50 21.29 -10.52 46.87
CA VAL A 50 21.15 -9.09 46.55
C VAL A 50 21.18 -8.85 45.05
N MET A 51 22.11 -9.48 44.31
CA MET A 51 22.18 -9.33 42.86
C MET A 51 20.97 -9.92 42.13
N ILE A 52 20.42 -11.05 42.59
CA ILE A 52 19.26 -11.69 41.96
C ILE A 52 17.96 -10.91 42.27
N VAL A 53 17.79 -10.45 43.51
CA VAL A 53 16.55 -9.78 43.95
C VAL A 53 16.57 -8.29 43.58
N LEU A 54 17.70 -7.61 43.78
CA LEU A 54 17.84 -6.18 43.53
C LEU A 54 18.40 -5.85 42.15
N GLY A 55 19.06 -6.77 41.46
CA GLY A 55 19.58 -6.53 40.11
C GLY A 55 18.54 -6.03 39.11
N PRO A 56 17.35 -6.65 39.00
CA PRO A 56 16.27 -6.15 38.15
C PRO A 56 15.77 -4.75 38.56
N TYR A 57 15.75 -4.45 39.86
CA TYR A 57 15.33 -3.15 40.40
C TYR A 57 16.39 -2.06 40.21
N ILE A 58 17.67 -2.38 40.40
CA ILE A 58 18.81 -1.48 40.14
C ILE A 58 18.88 -1.19 38.64
N TYR A 59 18.65 -2.18 37.77
CA TYR A 59 18.55 -1.97 36.32
C TYR A 59 17.38 -1.05 35.95
N GLN A 60 16.20 -1.26 36.55
CA GLN A 60 15.04 -0.37 36.37
C GLN A 60 15.31 1.05 36.92
N LEU A 61 15.97 1.18 38.07
CA LEU A 61 16.33 2.46 38.67
C LEU A 61 17.40 3.19 37.84
N GLN A 62 18.43 2.49 37.35
CA GLN A 62 19.43 3.05 36.43
C GLN A 62 18.78 3.53 35.11
N LYS A 63 17.73 2.85 34.63
CA LYS A 63 16.93 3.29 33.49
C LYS A 63 16.10 4.55 33.81
N ILE A 64 15.75 4.79 35.07
CA ILE A 64 14.99 5.96 35.54
C ILE A 64 15.91 7.13 35.91
N THR A 65 17.14 6.88 36.38
CA THR A 65 18.08 7.90 36.86
C THR A 65 19.22 8.19 35.90
N SER A 66 19.27 7.55 34.73
CA SER A 66 20.17 7.98 33.65
C SER A 66 19.82 9.43 33.24
N PRO A 67 20.76 10.38 33.31
CA PRO A 67 20.54 11.77 32.89
C PRO A 67 20.21 11.91 31.40
N ASP A 68 20.40 10.84 30.61
CA ASP A 68 20.02 10.76 29.19
C ASP A 68 18.59 10.24 29.01
N GLN A 69 17.63 10.64 29.84
CA GLN A 69 16.25 10.70 29.38
C GLN A 69 16.15 11.85 28.36
N GLN A 70 16.66 11.61 27.15
CA GLN A 70 16.34 12.44 26.00
C GLN A 70 14.82 12.55 25.97
N SER A 71 14.34 13.78 26.17
CA SER A 71 12.92 14.08 26.06
C SER A 71 12.46 13.61 24.69
N LEU A 72 11.41 12.79 24.65
CA LEU A 72 10.79 12.37 23.39
C LEU A 72 10.59 13.60 22.48
N PRO A 73 10.74 13.44 21.15
CA PRO A 73 10.66 14.56 20.22
C PRO A 73 9.34 15.30 20.38
N ARG A 74 9.40 16.64 20.35
CA ARG A 74 8.18 17.45 20.25
C ARG A 74 7.56 17.26 18.87
N ILE A 75 6.25 17.03 18.81
CA ILE A 75 5.51 16.81 17.56
C ILE A 75 4.61 18.00 17.28
N SER A 76 4.64 18.51 16.06
CA SER A 76 3.81 19.64 15.59
C SER A 76 3.48 19.50 14.11
N THR A 77 2.60 20.31 13.53
CA THR A 77 2.38 20.27 12.08
C THR A 77 3.43 21.08 11.29
N ILE A 78 3.63 20.74 10.02
CA ILE A 78 4.48 21.52 9.10
C ILE A 78 3.83 22.86 8.76
N ASP A 79 2.51 22.88 8.56
CA ASP A 79 1.79 24.06 8.11
C ASP A 79 1.56 25.08 9.24
N ASP A 80 1.36 24.60 10.47
CA ASP A 80 1.31 25.43 11.67
C ASP A 80 2.05 24.75 12.84
N PRO A 81 3.19 25.30 13.30
CA PRO A 81 3.98 24.72 14.39
C PRO A 81 3.24 24.67 15.73
N ASN A 82 2.11 25.38 15.87
CA ASN A 82 1.28 25.41 17.07
C ASN A 82 0.10 24.43 17.00
N VAL A 83 -0.20 23.88 15.82
CA VAL A 83 -1.26 22.88 15.66
C VAL A 83 -0.69 21.50 15.96
N VAL A 84 -1.42 20.75 16.79
CA VAL A 84 -1.15 19.33 17.03
C VAL A 84 -1.83 18.55 15.91
N PRO A 85 -1.10 17.72 15.15
CA PRO A 85 -1.71 16.88 14.13
C PRO A 85 -2.74 15.94 14.77
N GLN A 86 -3.82 15.65 14.04
CA GLN A 86 -4.80 14.66 14.46
C GLN A 86 -4.21 13.25 14.35
N LEU A 87 -3.48 12.84 15.37
CA LEU A 87 -2.94 11.50 15.55
C LEU A 87 -3.60 10.85 16.76
N ASN A 88 -3.87 9.54 16.66
CA ASN A 88 -4.23 8.78 17.85
C ASN A 88 -2.98 8.57 18.74
N SER A 89 -3.21 8.13 19.98
CA SER A 89 -2.13 7.93 20.96
C SER A 89 -1.08 6.91 20.52
N GLU A 90 -1.48 5.87 19.78
CA GLU A 90 -0.58 4.83 19.28
C GLU A 90 0.33 5.37 18.16
N GLN A 91 -0.20 6.13 17.21
CA GLN A 91 0.56 6.79 16.15
C GLN A 91 1.56 7.80 16.71
N LEU A 92 1.12 8.61 17.68
CA LEU A 92 1.98 9.58 18.36
C LEU A 92 3.16 8.88 19.03
N TYR A 93 2.88 7.81 19.78
CA TYR A 93 3.89 7.01 20.44
C TYR A 93 4.88 6.39 19.44
N ILE A 94 4.40 5.79 18.35
CA ILE A 94 5.25 5.22 17.30
C ILE A 94 6.18 6.29 16.69
N LEU A 95 5.68 7.49 16.38
CA LEU A 95 6.53 8.57 15.86
C LEU A 95 7.61 9.00 16.86
N GLN A 96 7.24 9.11 18.14
CA GLN A 96 8.19 9.44 19.18
C GLN A 96 9.31 8.40 19.30
N GLN A 97 8.99 7.12 19.11
CA GLN A 97 9.98 6.04 19.10
C GLN A 97 10.84 6.04 17.82
N LEU A 98 10.21 6.18 16.64
CA LEU A 98 10.93 6.26 15.35
C LEU A 98 11.98 7.37 15.33
N PHE A 99 11.67 8.51 15.96
CA PHE A 99 12.46 9.73 15.95
C PHE A 99 12.98 10.14 17.33
N GLN A 100 13.21 9.17 18.24
CA GLN A 100 13.64 9.45 19.62
C GLN A 100 14.95 10.26 19.74
N ASN A 101 15.78 10.23 18.70
CA ASN A 101 17.06 10.95 18.62
C ASN A 101 16.94 12.34 17.96
N ASP A 102 15.72 12.78 17.61
CA ASP A 102 15.48 14.09 17.04
C ASP A 102 14.87 15.01 18.12
N TYR A 103 15.22 16.30 18.12
CA TYR A 103 14.72 17.29 19.08
C TYR A 103 13.23 17.58 18.86
N ARG A 104 12.86 17.75 17.58
CA ARG A 104 11.50 18.06 17.15
C ARG A 104 11.22 17.40 15.81
N ILE A 105 9.98 16.97 15.62
CA ILE A 105 9.46 16.59 14.31
C ILE A 105 8.25 17.46 13.95
N ARG A 106 8.18 17.84 12.68
CA ARG A 106 7.03 18.52 12.08
C ARG A 106 6.41 17.58 11.06
N ILE A 107 5.09 17.40 11.11
CA ILE A 107 4.40 16.47 10.21
C ILE A 107 3.31 17.12 9.37
N ARG A 108 3.11 16.64 8.15
CA ARG A 108 2.00 17.02 7.27
C ARG A 108 1.35 15.76 6.75
N SER A 109 0.03 15.67 6.88
CA SER A 109 -0.72 14.56 6.27
C SER A 109 -0.63 14.65 4.75
N LEU A 110 -0.30 13.54 4.10
CA LEU A 110 -0.34 13.43 2.64
C LEU A 110 -1.73 12.94 2.24
N ALA A 111 -2.47 13.77 1.50
CA ALA A 111 -3.76 13.41 0.95
C ALA A 111 -3.61 12.34 -0.15
N GLY A 112 -4.31 11.21 -0.02
CA GLY A 112 -4.12 10.13 -1.00
C GLY A 112 -4.81 8.78 -0.83
N GLY A 113 -5.70 8.59 0.16
CA GLY A 113 -6.39 7.29 0.34
C GLY A 113 -5.51 6.18 0.92
N PHE A 114 -4.40 6.55 1.57
CA PHE A 114 -3.47 5.59 2.14
C PHE A 114 -3.94 5.13 3.52
N SER A 115 -4.49 3.91 3.55
CA SER A 115 -4.93 3.19 4.76
C SER A 115 -5.86 3.98 5.67
N ASN A 116 -6.51 3.31 6.62
CA ASN A 116 -7.24 4.03 7.67
C ASN A 116 -6.30 4.69 8.69
N PHE A 117 -4.98 4.49 8.55
CA PHE A 117 -3.98 4.93 9.50
C PHE A 117 -3.13 6.11 8.99
N GLY A 118 -3.21 6.46 7.70
CA GLY A 118 -2.63 7.69 7.16
C GLY A 118 -1.13 7.61 6.82
N VAL A 119 -0.70 8.59 6.01
CA VAL A 119 0.67 8.80 5.55
C VAL A 119 1.06 10.24 5.79
N PHE A 120 2.28 10.46 6.27
CA PHE A 120 2.75 11.76 6.74
C PHE A 120 4.12 12.08 6.17
N GLN A 121 4.29 13.29 5.63
CA GLN A 121 5.61 13.89 5.46
C GLN A 121 6.13 14.31 6.83
N VAL A 122 7.35 13.96 7.18
CA VAL A 122 8.00 14.27 8.46
C VAL A 122 9.30 15.02 8.21
N ILE A 123 9.37 16.24 8.71
CA ILE A 123 10.58 17.07 8.80
C ILE A 123 11.19 16.88 10.18
N ARG A 124 12.49 16.64 10.24
CA ARG A 124 13.22 16.29 11.47
C ARG A 124 14.22 17.38 11.83
N GLU A 125 14.16 17.87 13.06
CA GLU A 125 15.09 18.84 13.63
C GLU A 125 15.94 18.16 14.70
N ILE A 126 17.26 18.18 14.56
CA ILE A 126 18.18 17.41 15.41
C ILE A 126 18.56 18.20 16.68
N SER A 127 18.61 19.52 16.59
CA SER A 127 19.06 20.41 17.67
C SER A 127 18.20 21.67 17.75
N GLU A 128 18.33 22.39 18.87
CA GLU A 128 17.68 23.70 19.06
C GLU A 128 18.12 24.74 18.02
N ASP A 129 19.34 24.61 17.49
CA ASP A 129 19.89 25.41 16.40
C ASP A 129 19.21 25.13 15.04
N ARG A 130 18.14 24.32 15.03
CA ARG A 130 17.30 24.01 13.87
C ARG A 130 18.07 23.35 12.72
N MET A 131 19.06 22.50 13.01
CA MET A 131 19.63 21.65 11.96
C MET A 131 18.55 20.68 11.45
N ILE A 132 18.17 20.83 10.18
CA ILE A 132 17.10 20.05 9.56
C ILE A 132 17.69 18.86 8.78
N LYS A 133 17.22 17.64 9.05
CA LYS A 133 17.53 16.47 8.21
C LYS A 133 16.61 16.41 6.98
N PRO A 134 17.00 15.70 5.92
CA PRO A 134 16.09 15.40 4.81
C PRO A 134 14.76 14.85 5.30
N GLY A 135 13.67 15.32 4.68
CA GLY A 135 12.33 14.86 5.02
C GLY A 135 12.18 13.36 4.75
N VAL A 136 11.38 12.71 5.59
CA VAL A 136 10.98 11.31 5.38
C VAL A 136 9.47 11.24 5.21
N VAL A 137 8.98 10.18 4.57
CA VAL A 137 7.54 9.86 4.57
C VAL A 137 7.31 8.72 5.55
N VAL A 138 6.40 8.88 6.48
CA VAL A 138 5.99 7.84 7.43
C VAL A 138 4.61 7.36 7.07
N LYS A 139 4.47 6.05 6.87
CA LYS A 139 3.20 5.40 6.58
C LYS A 139 2.84 4.49 7.75
N PHE A 140 1.60 4.62 8.22
CA PHE A 140 1.05 3.72 9.23
C PHE A 140 0.21 2.62 8.58
N LEU A 141 0.32 1.39 9.08
CA LEU A 141 -0.44 0.23 8.64
C LEU A 141 -0.66 -0.74 9.80
N SER A 142 -1.40 -1.83 9.56
CA SER A 142 -1.34 -2.97 10.46
C SER A 142 0.09 -3.52 10.53
N TYR A 143 0.50 -4.04 11.69
CA TYR A 143 1.81 -4.65 11.87
C TYR A 143 2.06 -5.74 10.82
N ARG A 144 1.05 -6.56 10.52
CA ARG A 144 1.11 -7.59 9.47
C ARG A 144 1.49 -7.01 8.11
N ASP A 145 0.91 -5.89 7.73
CA ASP A 145 1.16 -5.28 6.42
C ASP A 145 2.52 -4.57 6.37
N ILE A 146 2.98 -3.98 7.48
CA ILE A 146 4.36 -3.50 7.56
C ILE A 146 5.35 -4.65 7.42
N GLN A 147 5.10 -5.80 8.04
CA GLN A 147 5.99 -6.96 7.88
C GLN A 147 6.05 -7.41 6.42
N LYS A 148 4.91 -7.49 5.72
CA LYS A 148 4.91 -7.76 4.27
C LYS A 148 5.76 -6.74 3.53
N GLU A 149 5.54 -5.46 3.77
CA GLU A 149 6.30 -4.40 3.10
C GLU A 149 7.81 -4.53 3.36
N LYS A 150 8.20 -4.81 4.60
CA LYS A 150 9.59 -5.05 5.00
C LYS A 150 10.22 -6.21 4.24
N THR A 151 9.51 -7.32 4.03
CA THR A 151 10.07 -8.48 3.29
C THR A 151 10.50 -8.12 1.88
N VAL A 152 9.89 -7.11 1.26
CA VAL A 152 10.22 -6.64 -0.09
C VAL A 152 11.55 -5.86 -0.12
N HIS A 153 11.92 -5.23 1.00
CA HIS A 153 13.17 -4.48 1.18
C HIS A 153 14.33 -5.29 1.81
N GLN A 154 14.04 -6.47 2.39
CA GLN A 154 15.03 -7.34 3.04
C GLN A 154 15.91 -8.12 2.04
N ASP A 155 16.93 -8.82 2.57
CA ASP A 155 17.76 -9.75 1.79
C ASP A 155 16.93 -10.78 1.03
N GLY A 156 17.04 -10.74 -0.31
CA GLY A 156 16.27 -11.58 -1.21
C GLY A 156 14.95 -10.97 -1.71
N GLY A 157 14.50 -9.85 -1.13
CA GLY A 157 13.35 -9.09 -1.59
C GLY A 157 13.60 -8.42 -2.95
N VAL A 158 12.52 -8.18 -3.71
CA VAL A 158 12.63 -7.65 -5.08
C VAL A 158 13.29 -6.28 -5.12
N LEU A 159 13.07 -5.41 -4.12
CA LEU A 159 13.65 -4.06 -4.11
C LEU A 159 15.14 -4.07 -3.78
N LYS A 160 15.60 -5.04 -2.98
CA LYS A 160 17.02 -5.19 -2.69
C LYS A 160 17.78 -5.82 -3.86
N ARG A 161 17.14 -6.75 -4.58
CA ARG A 161 17.71 -7.36 -5.80
C ARG A 161 17.72 -6.39 -7.00
N TYR A 162 16.69 -5.55 -7.10
CA TYR A 162 16.49 -4.63 -8.21
C TYR A 162 16.25 -3.21 -7.67
N PRO A 163 17.30 -2.55 -7.15
CA PRO A 163 17.16 -1.24 -6.55
C PRO A 163 16.81 -0.18 -7.59
N LEU A 164 15.82 0.65 -7.29
CA LEU A 164 15.57 1.90 -8.01
C LEU A 164 16.20 3.05 -7.25
N ALA A 165 16.91 3.90 -7.98
CA ALA A 165 17.50 5.13 -7.42
C ALA A 165 16.44 6.08 -6.81
N PHE A 166 15.18 5.91 -7.18
CA PHE A 166 14.04 6.75 -6.77
C PHE A 166 13.02 6.01 -5.89
N ILE A 167 13.34 4.81 -5.40
CA ILE A 167 12.59 4.23 -4.28
C ILE A 167 12.95 5.04 -3.03
N PRO A 168 11.96 5.58 -2.33
CA PRO A 168 12.12 6.20 -1.04
C PRO A 168 12.66 5.23 0.03
N GLY A 169 13.98 5.17 0.20
CA GLY A 169 14.65 4.67 1.41
C GLY A 169 14.47 3.19 1.80
N GLU A 170 15.34 2.79 2.72
CA GLU A 170 15.22 1.55 3.46
C GLU A 170 14.21 1.75 4.60
N PRO A 171 13.32 0.78 4.89
CA PRO A 171 12.49 0.83 6.08
C PRO A 171 13.35 1.02 7.33
N ILE A 172 13.11 2.09 8.10
CA ILE A 172 13.76 2.26 9.41
C ILE A 172 13.12 1.30 10.41
N ASP A 173 13.91 0.35 10.90
CA ASP A 173 13.55 -0.63 11.94
C ASP A 173 13.62 -0.03 13.35
N ASN A 174 12.76 0.94 13.66
CA ASN A 174 12.61 1.46 15.02
C ASN A 174 11.20 1.18 15.53
N TRP A 175 11.02 -0.02 16.07
CA TRP A 175 9.77 -0.45 16.67
C TRP A 175 9.72 -0.07 18.14
N PRO A 176 8.54 0.29 18.68
CA PRO A 176 8.43 0.41 20.11
C PRO A 176 8.78 -0.93 20.79
N PRO A 177 9.69 -0.94 21.77
CA PRO A 177 10.25 -2.17 22.34
C PRO A 177 9.21 -3.08 23.01
N ASP A 178 8.02 -2.55 23.32
CA ASP A 178 6.94 -3.26 24.00
C ASP A 178 5.98 -4.00 23.03
N TYR A 179 6.25 -4.00 21.73
CA TYR A 179 5.46 -4.76 20.75
C TYR A 179 5.79 -6.25 20.88
N LYS A 180 4.90 -7.01 21.52
CA LYS A 180 5.00 -8.47 21.56
C LYS A 180 4.77 -9.05 20.17
N LEU A 181 5.69 -9.90 19.72
CA LEU A 181 5.54 -10.77 18.56
C LEU A 181 4.25 -11.61 18.74
N GLY A 182 3.18 -11.26 18.02
CA GLY A 182 1.90 -11.97 18.07
C GLY A 182 0.66 -11.07 17.91
N ASP A 183 0.76 -9.78 18.21
CA ASP A 183 -0.38 -8.85 18.07
C ASP A 183 -0.40 -8.22 16.66
N THR A 184 -0.83 -9.02 15.67
CA THR A 184 -0.80 -8.62 14.24
C THR A 184 -1.73 -7.46 13.90
N ASN A 185 -2.65 -7.11 14.79
CA ASN A 185 -3.66 -6.07 14.57
C ASN A 185 -3.22 -4.69 15.09
N ARG A 186 -2.07 -4.59 15.77
CA ARG A 186 -1.52 -3.29 16.19
C ARG A 186 -1.13 -2.43 15.00
N ILE A 187 -1.12 -1.13 15.25
CA ILE A 187 -0.61 -0.16 14.28
C ILE A 187 0.92 -0.26 14.28
N GLY A 188 1.51 -0.36 13.10
CA GLY A 188 2.92 -0.20 12.87
C GLY A 188 3.19 0.99 11.96
N ALA A 189 4.47 1.32 11.77
CA ALA A 189 4.87 2.33 10.81
C ALA A 189 6.13 1.90 10.04
N ILE A 190 6.20 2.36 8.81
CA ILE A 190 7.38 2.29 7.96
C ILE A 190 7.75 3.72 7.58
N SER A 191 9.04 4.03 7.59
CA SER A 191 9.52 5.33 7.13
C SER A 191 10.39 5.18 5.90
N TYR A 192 10.17 6.08 4.95
CA TYR A 192 10.81 6.11 3.67
C TYR A 192 11.68 7.36 3.56
N LYS A 193 12.96 7.16 3.25
CA LYS A 193 13.92 8.25 3.04
C LYS A 193 13.84 8.73 1.60
N LEU A 194 13.29 9.92 1.40
CA LEU A 194 13.28 10.58 0.09
C LEU A 194 14.61 11.34 -0.08
N THR A 195 15.57 10.73 -0.79
CA THR A 195 16.98 11.17 -0.86
C THR A 195 17.16 12.63 -1.29
N ALA A 196 16.17 13.22 -1.96
CA ALA A 196 16.21 14.60 -2.46
C ALA A 196 14.95 15.43 -2.13
N LEU A 197 14.13 15.01 -1.16
CA LEU A 197 12.93 15.79 -0.79
C LEU A 197 13.33 17.15 -0.24
N ARG A 198 12.93 18.21 -0.93
CA ARG A 198 13.13 19.59 -0.49
C ARG A 198 12.18 19.91 0.65
N LEU A 199 12.68 20.60 1.66
CA LEU A 199 11.97 20.85 2.92
C LEU A 199 10.70 21.70 2.75
N ASP A 200 10.69 22.57 1.76
CA ASP A 200 9.61 23.49 1.40
C ASP A 200 8.72 22.97 0.27
N SER A 201 9.07 21.83 -0.35
CA SER A 201 8.29 21.28 -1.44
C SER A 201 6.90 20.84 -0.99
N LYS A 202 5.93 21.09 -1.88
CA LYS A 202 4.58 20.54 -1.75
C LYS A 202 4.58 19.16 -2.38
N LEU A 203 4.45 18.14 -1.54
CA LEU A 203 4.29 16.76 -1.96
C LEU A 203 2.79 16.46 -2.13
N GLN A 204 2.39 16.02 -3.32
CA GLN A 204 1.00 15.69 -3.64
C GLN A 204 0.94 14.31 -4.29
N THR A 205 -0.15 13.57 -4.09
CA THR A 205 -0.38 12.36 -4.90
C THR A 205 -0.73 12.74 -6.32
N LEU A 206 -0.31 11.94 -7.30
CA LEU A 206 -0.71 12.09 -8.69
C LEU A 206 -2.25 12.07 -8.81
N LYS A 207 -2.93 11.27 -7.98
CA LYS A 207 -4.39 11.26 -7.85
C LYS A 207 -4.96 12.64 -7.54
N SER A 208 -4.42 13.32 -6.51
CA SER A 208 -4.91 14.63 -6.10
C SER A 208 -4.71 15.71 -7.17
N MET A 209 -3.72 15.54 -8.03
CA MET A 209 -3.40 16.47 -9.10
C MET A 209 -4.26 16.27 -10.34
N TYR A 210 -4.94 15.11 -10.46
CA TYR A 210 -5.73 14.79 -11.63
C TYR A 210 -6.75 15.89 -11.92
N LYS A 211 -7.58 16.32 -10.96
CA LYS A 211 -8.61 17.34 -11.19
C LYS A 211 -8.07 18.68 -11.70
N ASP A 212 -6.91 19.09 -11.21
CA ASP A 212 -6.35 20.43 -11.46
C ASP A 212 -5.35 20.46 -12.64
N SER A 213 -5.05 19.31 -13.25
CA SER A 213 -4.06 19.20 -14.33
C SER A 213 -4.72 19.04 -15.69
N SER A 214 -4.11 19.54 -16.76
CA SER A 214 -4.51 19.18 -18.12
C SER A 214 -4.14 17.71 -18.44
N ALA A 215 -4.63 17.19 -19.57
CA ALA A 215 -4.18 15.88 -20.06
C ALA A 215 -2.67 15.88 -20.38
N ASP A 216 -2.16 16.96 -20.94
CA ASP A 216 -0.74 17.10 -21.33
C ASP A 216 0.17 17.19 -20.10
N ASP A 217 -0.23 17.95 -19.07
CA ASP A 217 0.50 18.00 -17.79
C ASP A 217 0.55 16.62 -17.14
N PHE A 218 -0.58 15.92 -17.14
CA PHE A 218 -0.67 14.60 -16.53
C PHE A 218 0.13 13.55 -17.31
N THR A 219 0.09 13.63 -18.64
CA THR A 219 0.95 12.83 -19.53
C THR A 219 2.43 13.08 -19.21
N SER A 220 2.83 14.32 -18.98
CA SER A 220 4.20 14.66 -18.60
C SER A 220 4.63 14.01 -17.28
N TYR A 221 3.73 13.91 -16.29
CA TYR A 221 4.00 13.17 -15.06
C TYR A 221 4.09 11.65 -15.30
N LEU A 222 3.24 11.09 -16.15
CA LEU A 222 3.31 9.67 -16.52
C LEU A 222 4.59 9.35 -17.29
N THR A 223 5.01 10.20 -18.24
CA THR A 223 6.30 10.07 -18.93
C THR A 223 7.45 10.01 -17.93
N LEU A 224 7.56 10.99 -17.04
CA LEU A 224 8.63 11.01 -16.04
C LEU A 224 8.57 9.78 -15.10
N LEU A 225 7.37 9.28 -14.80
CA LEU A 225 7.19 8.08 -13.99
C LEU A 225 7.72 6.84 -14.72
N PHE A 226 7.30 6.61 -15.96
CA PHE A 226 7.66 5.42 -16.71
C PHE A 226 9.10 5.47 -17.23
N GLU A 227 9.67 6.64 -17.51
CA GLU A 227 11.12 6.77 -17.75
C GLU A 227 11.95 6.31 -16.54
N ARG A 228 11.48 6.60 -15.31
CA ARG A 228 12.16 6.14 -14.09
C ARG A 228 11.98 4.63 -13.89
N LEU A 229 10.85 4.08 -14.30
CA LEU A 229 10.55 2.65 -14.20
C LEU A 229 11.10 1.82 -15.36
N ASP A 230 11.50 2.44 -16.47
CA ASP A 230 12.01 1.75 -17.65
C ASP A 230 13.18 0.83 -17.31
N ARG A 231 14.12 1.31 -16.48
CA ARG A 231 15.22 0.47 -15.96
C ARG A 231 14.72 -0.73 -15.17
N TRP A 232 13.60 -0.61 -14.46
CA TRP A 232 13.00 -1.71 -13.71
C TRP A 232 12.44 -2.78 -14.66
N TYR A 233 11.74 -2.34 -15.69
CA TYR A 233 11.14 -3.22 -16.71
C TYR A 233 12.16 -3.80 -17.69
N ALA A 234 13.31 -3.14 -17.85
CA ALA A 234 14.43 -3.66 -18.63
C ALA A 234 15.04 -4.94 -18.01
N PHE A 235 14.87 -5.18 -16.70
CA PHE A 235 15.24 -6.45 -16.07
C PHE A 235 14.23 -7.55 -16.42
N ARG A 236 14.37 -8.10 -17.63
CA ARG A 236 13.53 -9.20 -18.12
C ARG A 236 14.06 -10.54 -17.64
N LEU A 237 13.26 -11.25 -16.86
CA LEU A 237 13.56 -12.62 -16.46
C LEU A 237 12.99 -13.63 -17.48
N PRO A 238 13.71 -14.72 -17.78
CA PRO A 238 13.16 -15.82 -18.55
C PRO A 238 11.89 -16.35 -17.89
N GLN A 239 10.86 -16.68 -18.68
CA GLN A 239 9.61 -17.22 -18.13
C GLN A 239 9.82 -18.47 -17.26
N SER A 240 10.86 -19.28 -17.56
CA SER A 240 11.23 -20.46 -16.78
C SER A 240 11.64 -20.16 -15.34
N GLU A 241 12.20 -18.97 -15.06
CA GLU A 241 12.61 -18.56 -13.70
C GLU A 241 11.46 -17.94 -12.91
N GLY A 242 10.42 -17.44 -13.61
CA GLY A 242 9.25 -16.83 -12.99
C GLY A 242 8.37 -17.80 -12.20
N ILE A 243 8.35 -19.07 -12.59
CA ILE A 243 7.50 -20.10 -11.97
C ILE A 243 7.90 -20.32 -10.50
N SER A 244 9.20 -20.31 -10.20
CA SER A 244 9.72 -20.49 -8.84
C SER A 244 9.52 -19.30 -7.88
N LEU A 245 9.23 -18.09 -8.41
CA LEU A 245 9.17 -16.85 -7.62
C LEU A 245 7.74 -16.37 -7.34
N GLY A 246 6.74 -17.25 -7.51
CA GLY A 246 5.33 -16.87 -7.37
C GLY A 246 4.84 -16.00 -8.54
N GLY A 247 5.28 -16.34 -9.76
CA GLY A 247 5.02 -15.61 -11.01
C GLY A 247 3.53 -15.53 -11.43
N PRO A 248 3.21 -15.50 -12.73
CA PRO A 248 1.85 -15.26 -13.22
C PRO A 248 0.77 -16.20 -12.66
N GLU A 249 1.14 -17.41 -12.19
CA GLU A 249 0.23 -18.29 -11.44
C GLU A 249 -0.35 -17.61 -10.19
N GLY A 250 0.44 -16.77 -9.51
CA GLY A 250 -0.03 -15.94 -8.41
C GLY A 250 -1.07 -14.90 -8.85
N LEU A 251 -1.00 -14.37 -10.07
CA LEU A 251 -2.00 -13.44 -10.62
C LEU A 251 -3.36 -14.15 -10.82
N TYR A 252 -3.34 -15.34 -11.42
CA TYR A 252 -4.55 -16.14 -11.66
C TYR A 252 -5.16 -16.66 -10.36
N GLU A 253 -4.31 -17.15 -9.46
CA GLU A 253 -4.73 -17.62 -8.15
C GLU A 253 -5.33 -16.47 -7.31
N ARG A 254 -4.80 -15.24 -7.42
CA ARG A 254 -5.39 -14.06 -6.79
C ARG A 254 -6.81 -13.80 -7.28
N LEU A 255 -7.06 -13.86 -8.59
CA LEU A 255 -8.41 -13.73 -9.13
C LEU A 255 -9.34 -14.84 -8.66
N TYR A 256 -8.86 -16.08 -8.73
CA TYR A 256 -9.64 -17.23 -8.32
C TYR A 256 -10.05 -17.17 -6.84
N ARG A 257 -9.11 -16.78 -5.95
CA ARG A 257 -9.38 -16.57 -4.51
C ARG A 257 -10.41 -15.47 -4.25
N ARG A 258 -10.50 -14.48 -5.15
CA ARG A 258 -11.46 -13.36 -5.05
C ARG A 258 -12.77 -13.62 -5.78
N ARG A 259 -12.95 -14.80 -6.40
CA ARG A 259 -14.16 -15.14 -7.16
C ARG A 259 -15.44 -14.95 -6.32
N THR A 260 -15.45 -15.41 -5.08
CA THR A 260 -16.62 -15.24 -4.20
C THR A 260 -16.92 -13.77 -3.89
N ASP A 261 -15.89 -12.93 -3.74
CA ASP A 261 -16.07 -11.49 -3.52
C ASP A 261 -16.62 -10.82 -4.80
N ILE A 262 -16.11 -11.20 -5.97
CA ILE A 262 -16.60 -10.76 -7.28
C ILE A 262 -18.07 -11.14 -7.46
N LEU A 263 -18.42 -12.41 -7.23
CA LEU A 263 -19.80 -12.90 -7.35
C LEU A 263 -20.76 -12.13 -6.44
N ARG A 264 -20.39 -11.91 -5.18
CA ARG A 264 -21.19 -11.09 -4.25
C ARG A 264 -21.38 -9.66 -4.74
N GLY A 265 -20.30 -9.05 -5.28
CA GLY A 265 -20.37 -7.72 -5.87
C GLY A 265 -21.33 -7.66 -7.06
N ILE A 266 -21.29 -8.65 -7.96
CA ILE A 266 -22.23 -8.75 -9.09
C ILE A 266 -23.68 -8.88 -8.60
N ILE A 267 -23.94 -9.76 -7.63
CA ILE A 267 -25.28 -9.95 -7.06
C ILE A 267 -25.80 -8.64 -6.46
N GLN A 268 -24.96 -7.92 -5.72
CA GLN A 268 -25.33 -6.64 -5.13
C GLN A 268 -25.72 -5.61 -6.20
N LEU A 269 -24.99 -5.55 -7.32
CA LEU A 269 -25.25 -4.58 -8.39
C LEU A 269 -26.53 -4.90 -9.16
N ILE A 270 -26.77 -6.18 -9.45
CA ILE A 270 -27.97 -6.61 -10.18
C ILE A 270 -29.20 -6.47 -9.28
N GLY A 271 -29.10 -6.94 -8.03
CA GLY A 271 -30.22 -6.89 -7.08
C GLY A 271 -30.62 -5.48 -6.65
N THR A 272 -29.71 -4.50 -6.70
CA THR A 272 -30.06 -3.09 -6.43
C THR A 272 -30.75 -2.39 -7.60
N SER A 273 -30.67 -2.97 -8.81
CA SER A 273 -31.23 -2.37 -10.03
C SER A 273 -32.63 -2.89 -10.35
N SER A 274 -33.04 -4.07 -9.87
CA SER A 274 -34.39 -4.61 -10.11
C SER A 274 -35.41 -4.03 -9.13
N LEU A 275 -36.02 -2.90 -9.49
CA LEU A 275 -37.27 -2.43 -8.86
C LEU A 275 -38.49 -3.25 -9.30
N SER A 276 -38.33 -4.17 -10.27
CA SER A 276 -39.36 -5.09 -10.72
C SER A 276 -39.24 -6.46 -10.04
N THR A 277 -40.37 -7.03 -9.66
CA THR A 277 -40.59 -8.27 -8.89
C THR A 277 -40.15 -9.57 -9.57
N THR A 278 -39.32 -9.51 -10.61
CA THR A 278 -38.80 -10.70 -11.31
C THR A 278 -37.68 -11.36 -10.50
N SER A 279 -37.73 -12.69 -10.40
CA SER A 279 -36.93 -13.52 -9.49
C SER A 279 -35.46 -13.11 -9.42
N VAL A 280 -35.01 -12.72 -8.22
CA VAL A 280 -33.58 -12.59 -7.92
C VAL A 280 -32.93 -13.93 -8.21
N LEU A 281 -32.06 -13.99 -9.24
CA LEU A 281 -31.28 -15.19 -9.52
C LEU A 281 -30.57 -15.62 -8.24
N SER A 282 -30.72 -16.89 -7.89
CA SER A 282 -29.97 -17.47 -6.78
C SER A 282 -28.46 -17.36 -7.07
N VAL A 283 -27.66 -17.32 -6.00
CA VAL A 283 -26.18 -17.33 -6.08
C VAL A 283 -25.71 -18.48 -6.99
N ASP A 284 -26.34 -19.65 -6.87
CA ASP A 284 -26.01 -20.85 -7.63
C ASP A 284 -26.36 -20.73 -9.12
N GLU A 285 -27.48 -20.08 -9.46
CA GLU A 285 -27.84 -19.82 -10.86
C GLU A 285 -26.85 -18.85 -11.49
N LEU A 286 -26.50 -17.76 -10.79
CA LEU A 286 -25.57 -16.78 -11.31
C LEU A 286 -24.13 -17.33 -11.44
N ASP A 287 -23.67 -18.18 -10.51
CA ASP A 287 -22.35 -18.84 -10.61
C ASP A 287 -22.27 -19.82 -11.79
N ARG A 288 -23.41 -20.36 -12.24
CA ARG A 288 -23.50 -21.31 -13.38
C ARG A 288 -23.81 -20.64 -14.71
N SER A 289 -24.30 -19.40 -14.71
CA SER A 289 -24.68 -18.71 -15.93
C SER A 289 -23.44 -18.22 -16.69
N ALA A 290 -23.29 -18.66 -17.95
CA ALA A 290 -22.22 -18.19 -18.83
C ALA A 290 -22.41 -16.73 -19.26
N THR A 291 -23.66 -16.26 -19.29
CA THR A 291 -24.02 -14.91 -19.68
C THR A 291 -24.59 -14.10 -18.52
N LEU A 292 -24.54 -12.79 -18.62
CA LEU A 292 -25.01 -11.84 -17.64
C LEU A 292 -25.91 -10.81 -18.33
N GLN A 293 -27.11 -10.61 -17.77
CA GLN A 293 -27.94 -9.45 -18.13
C GLN A 293 -27.58 -8.30 -17.20
N LEU A 294 -27.30 -7.13 -17.79
CA LEU A 294 -26.92 -5.92 -17.07
C LEU A 294 -28.10 -4.94 -17.07
N PRO A 295 -28.99 -4.98 -16.05
CA PRO A 295 -30.26 -4.25 -16.06
C PRO A 295 -30.13 -2.72 -15.97
N PHE A 296 -28.93 -2.22 -15.73
CA PHE A 296 -28.63 -0.79 -15.67
C PHE A 296 -28.18 -0.23 -17.02
N LEU A 297 -28.03 -1.07 -18.05
CA LEU A 297 -27.71 -0.62 -19.40
C LEU A 297 -28.98 -0.22 -20.16
N PRO A 298 -28.88 0.71 -21.13
CA PRO A 298 -30.04 1.18 -21.86
C PRO A 298 -30.60 0.10 -22.82
N ASP A 299 -31.93 0.02 -22.95
CA ASP A 299 -32.63 -1.01 -23.73
C ASP A 299 -32.30 -1.04 -25.23
N ASN A 300 -31.82 0.08 -25.79
CA ASN A 300 -31.44 0.17 -27.20
C ASN A 300 -30.13 -0.55 -27.54
N TRP A 301 -29.44 -1.11 -26.55
CA TRP A 301 -28.29 -1.97 -26.75
C TRP A 301 -28.75 -3.42 -26.89
N SER A 302 -28.85 -3.88 -28.14
CA SER A 302 -29.36 -5.22 -28.51
C SER A 302 -28.56 -6.40 -27.93
N GLU A 303 -27.38 -6.14 -27.37
CA GLU A 303 -26.50 -7.12 -26.73
C GLU A 303 -26.64 -7.08 -25.20
N ASN A 304 -27.85 -7.23 -24.67
CA ASN A 304 -28.05 -7.28 -23.21
C ASN A 304 -27.52 -8.59 -22.56
N HIS A 305 -26.79 -9.43 -23.30
CA HIS A 305 -26.19 -10.66 -22.80
C HIS A 305 -24.68 -10.58 -22.93
N PHE A 306 -24.03 -10.27 -21.82
CA PHE A 306 -22.57 -10.19 -21.75
C PHE A 306 -21.96 -11.47 -21.19
N VAL A 307 -20.69 -11.75 -21.47
CA VAL A 307 -20.01 -12.87 -20.79
C VAL A 307 -19.92 -12.59 -19.28
N ASN A 308 -20.39 -13.53 -18.46
CA ASN A 308 -20.30 -13.41 -17.00
C ASN A 308 -18.84 -13.58 -16.54
N PRO A 309 -18.17 -12.54 -16.00
CA PRO A 309 -16.75 -12.64 -15.64
C PRO A 309 -16.47 -13.70 -14.57
N ASN A 310 -17.40 -13.91 -13.64
CA ASN A 310 -17.26 -14.94 -12.60
C ASN A 310 -17.25 -16.35 -13.21
N TYR A 311 -18.18 -16.60 -14.15
CA TYR A 311 -18.23 -17.85 -14.90
C TYR A 311 -16.98 -18.04 -15.75
N TRP A 312 -16.55 -16.98 -16.45
CA TRP A 312 -15.37 -17.02 -17.32
C TRP A 312 -14.10 -17.38 -16.55
N ILE A 313 -13.88 -16.79 -15.37
CA ILE A 313 -12.74 -17.15 -14.50
C ILE A 313 -12.77 -18.65 -14.16
N LYS A 314 -13.92 -19.15 -13.74
CA LYS A 314 -14.09 -20.54 -13.27
C LYS A 314 -13.95 -21.57 -14.39
N ASN A 315 -14.56 -21.31 -15.54
CA ASN A 315 -14.77 -22.32 -16.58
C ASN A 315 -13.91 -22.10 -17.84
N VAL A 316 -13.33 -20.91 -18.02
CA VAL A 316 -12.47 -20.59 -19.17
C VAL A 316 -11.04 -20.35 -18.71
N LEU A 317 -10.80 -19.42 -17.79
CA LEU A 317 -9.44 -19.07 -17.35
C LEU A 317 -8.73 -20.24 -16.65
N VAL A 318 -9.35 -20.78 -15.58
CA VAL A 318 -8.72 -21.83 -14.75
C VAL A 318 -8.37 -23.08 -15.57
N PRO A 319 -9.26 -23.65 -16.40
CA PRO A 319 -8.90 -24.82 -17.21
C PRO A 319 -7.79 -24.54 -18.24
N ASN A 320 -7.68 -23.29 -18.71
CA ASN A 320 -6.72 -22.89 -19.75
C ASN A 320 -5.53 -22.08 -19.20
N GLN A 321 -5.28 -22.11 -17.89
CA GLN A 321 -4.28 -21.26 -17.24
C GLN A 321 -2.89 -21.37 -17.86
N ALA A 322 -2.45 -22.58 -18.23
CA ALA A 322 -1.15 -22.80 -18.85
C ALA A 322 -1.01 -22.16 -20.25
N GLN A 323 -2.12 -22.05 -21.00
CA GLN A 323 -2.14 -21.35 -22.29
C GLN A 323 -2.01 -19.85 -22.08
N TYR A 324 -2.82 -19.30 -21.18
CA TYR A 324 -2.76 -17.88 -20.83
C TYR A 324 -1.42 -17.49 -20.23
N PHE A 325 -0.80 -18.35 -19.42
CA PHE A 325 0.55 -18.16 -18.89
C PHE A 325 1.58 -18.03 -20.01
N ARG A 326 1.57 -18.94 -21.00
CA ARG A 326 2.51 -18.88 -22.12
C ARG A 326 2.33 -17.64 -23.00
N ALA A 327 1.11 -17.11 -23.05
CA ALA A 327 0.82 -15.85 -23.71
C ALA A 327 1.34 -14.62 -22.95
N THR A 328 1.79 -14.74 -21.69
CA THR A 328 2.12 -13.57 -20.85
C THR A 328 3.33 -12.76 -21.33
N SER A 329 3.21 -11.45 -21.07
CA SER A 329 4.28 -10.44 -21.13
C SER A 329 5.58 -10.89 -20.47
N PRO A 330 6.75 -10.34 -20.88
CA PRO A 330 8.00 -10.50 -20.15
C PRO A 330 7.83 -10.25 -18.65
N LEU A 331 8.53 -11.06 -17.85
CA LEU A 331 8.52 -10.90 -16.40
C LEU A 331 9.58 -9.88 -15.99
N SER A 332 9.19 -8.95 -15.13
CA SER A 332 10.08 -7.96 -14.56
C SER A 332 9.73 -7.76 -13.09
N PRO A 333 10.59 -7.09 -12.32
CA PRO A 333 10.13 -6.39 -11.13
C PRO A 333 8.95 -5.48 -11.49
N VAL A 334 7.90 -5.54 -10.67
CA VAL A 334 6.72 -4.68 -10.77
C VAL A 334 6.38 -4.17 -9.38
N HIS A 335 5.76 -3.00 -9.33
CA HIS A 335 5.18 -2.48 -8.09
C HIS A 335 4.00 -3.36 -7.63
N GLY A 336 3.23 -3.87 -8.58
CA GLY A 336 2.14 -4.80 -8.34
C GLY A 336 0.83 -4.17 -7.86
N ASP A 337 0.84 -2.87 -7.58
CA ASP A 337 -0.31 -2.03 -7.19
C ASP A 337 -0.06 -0.56 -7.58
N LEU A 338 0.48 -0.34 -8.78
CA LEU A 338 0.84 0.99 -9.26
C LEU A 338 -0.39 1.78 -9.72
N HIS A 339 -1.04 2.47 -8.77
CA HIS A 339 -2.12 3.42 -9.05
C HIS A 339 -1.69 4.86 -8.72
N THR A 340 -2.42 5.87 -9.19
CA THR A 340 -2.06 7.30 -9.01
C THR A 340 -2.01 7.74 -7.54
N GLY A 341 -2.68 7.00 -6.65
CA GLY A 341 -2.50 7.14 -5.20
C GLY A 341 -1.06 6.85 -4.77
N ASN A 342 -0.39 5.82 -5.32
CA ASN A 342 0.94 5.38 -4.91
C ASN A 342 2.10 6.15 -5.58
N VAL A 343 1.77 7.23 -6.30
CA VAL A 343 2.73 8.10 -6.97
C VAL A 343 2.66 9.47 -6.31
N LEU A 344 3.77 9.91 -5.70
CA LEU A 344 3.91 11.25 -5.13
C LEU A 344 4.70 12.14 -6.08
N ILE A 345 4.18 13.33 -6.34
CA ILE A 345 4.83 14.38 -7.12
C ILE A 345 5.29 15.47 -6.17
N GLU A 346 6.57 15.78 -6.24
CA GLU A 346 7.20 16.91 -5.59
C GLU A 346 7.33 18.04 -6.62
N ARG A 347 6.58 19.12 -6.44
CA ARG A 347 6.69 20.31 -7.30
C ARG A 347 7.74 21.28 -6.73
N GLY A 348 8.67 21.71 -7.59
CA GLY A 348 9.74 22.66 -7.29
C GLY A 348 10.32 23.25 -8.58
N LEU A 349 11.60 23.64 -8.58
CA LEU A 349 12.32 23.98 -9.83
C LEU A 349 12.43 22.77 -10.77
N ASP A 350 12.56 21.58 -10.18
CA ASP A 350 12.54 20.31 -10.88
C ASP A 350 11.41 19.46 -10.30
N THR A 351 10.64 18.79 -11.16
CA THR A 351 9.60 17.85 -10.73
C THR A 351 10.26 16.53 -10.35
N ASN A 352 10.05 16.07 -9.11
CA ASN A 352 10.41 14.71 -8.72
C ASN A 352 9.18 13.82 -8.57
N ILE A 353 9.37 12.54 -8.89
CA ILE A 353 8.38 11.48 -8.74
C ILE A 353 8.90 10.44 -7.76
N TRP A 354 8.07 10.13 -6.78
CA TRP A 354 8.37 9.15 -5.74
C TRP A 354 7.29 8.07 -5.74
N LEU A 355 7.71 6.81 -5.69
CA LEU A 355 6.82 5.67 -5.53
C LEU A 355 6.77 5.25 -4.08
N ILE A 356 5.60 4.85 -3.59
CA ILE A 356 5.41 4.39 -2.21
C ILE A 356 4.46 3.19 -2.20
N ASP A 357 4.36 2.49 -1.07
CA ASP A 357 3.48 1.35 -0.89
C ASP A 357 3.89 0.11 -1.70
N PHE A 358 5.01 -0.50 -1.32
CA PHE A 358 5.59 -1.65 -2.01
C PHE A 358 5.23 -3.05 -1.46
N PRO A 359 4.24 -3.30 -0.58
CA PRO A 359 4.00 -4.64 -0.04
C PRO A 359 3.56 -5.65 -1.12
N ASN A 360 3.15 -5.16 -2.29
CA ASN A 360 2.76 -5.97 -3.45
C ASN A 360 3.86 -6.07 -4.51
N ALA A 361 5.04 -5.48 -4.29
CA ALA A 361 6.11 -5.53 -5.28
C ALA A 361 6.69 -6.94 -5.36
N HIS A 362 6.81 -7.46 -6.57
CA HIS A 362 7.26 -8.82 -6.87
C HIS A 362 7.81 -8.91 -8.29
N ILE A 363 8.28 -10.09 -8.69
CA ILE A 363 8.48 -10.42 -10.10
C ILE A 363 7.13 -10.80 -10.70
N GLY A 364 6.67 -10.03 -11.67
CA GLY A 364 5.37 -10.24 -12.32
C GLY A 364 5.40 -9.84 -13.79
N PRO A 365 4.27 -9.99 -14.52
CA PRO A 365 4.15 -9.51 -15.88
C PRO A 365 4.39 -8.00 -15.94
N SER A 366 5.28 -7.53 -16.80
CA SER A 366 5.66 -6.10 -16.90
C SER A 366 4.44 -5.19 -17.14
N LEU A 367 3.42 -5.72 -17.84
CA LEU A 367 2.16 -5.02 -18.09
C LEU A 367 1.34 -4.71 -16.83
N GLN A 368 1.57 -5.41 -15.71
CA GLN A 368 0.73 -5.30 -14.52
C GLN A 368 0.62 -3.84 -14.04
N ASP A 369 1.73 -3.10 -13.99
CA ASP A 369 1.72 -1.73 -13.51
C ASP A 369 0.98 -0.77 -14.46
N PHE A 370 1.11 -0.97 -15.77
CA PHE A 370 0.42 -0.17 -16.80
C PHE A 370 -1.09 -0.37 -16.77
N VAL A 371 -1.55 -1.61 -16.72
CA VAL A 371 -2.99 -1.90 -16.64
C VAL A 371 -3.58 -1.54 -15.29
N THR A 372 -2.79 -1.55 -14.21
CA THR A 372 -3.22 -1.04 -12.91
C THR A 372 -3.46 0.47 -12.98
N MET A 373 -2.56 1.20 -13.64
CA MET A 373 -2.72 2.64 -13.89
C MET A 373 -3.92 2.93 -14.82
N GLU A 374 -4.10 2.15 -15.90
CA GLU A 374 -5.28 2.28 -16.78
C GLU A 374 -6.58 2.06 -16.00
N ALA A 375 -6.67 0.99 -15.20
CA ALA A 375 -7.84 0.74 -14.37
C ALA A 375 -8.07 1.86 -13.33
N ASP A 376 -7.00 2.43 -12.77
CA ASP A 376 -7.11 3.55 -11.85
C ASP A 376 -7.67 4.81 -12.53
N ILE A 377 -7.22 5.12 -13.76
CA ILE A 377 -7.78 6.20 -14.57
C ILE A 377 -9.28 5.96 -14.80
N LYS A 378 -9.66 4.77 -15.27
CA LYS A 378 -11.05 4.43 -15.60
C LYS A 378 -11.99 4.47 -14.40
N PHE A 379 -11.55 3.93 -13.26
CA PHE A 379 -12.45 3.61 -12.16
C PHE A 379 -12.23 4.42 -10.88
N ASN A 380 -11.20 5.28 -10.81
CA ASN A 380 -10.93 6.11 -9.64
C ASN A 380 -10.74 7.59 -9.96
N LEU A 381 -10.36 7.96 -11.18
CA LEU A 381 -10.09 9.36 -11.56
C LEU A 381 -11.26 10.02 -12.25
N ILE A 382 -11.96 9.30 -13.15
CA ILE A 382 -13.15 9.82 -13.81
C ILE A 382 -14.23 10.09 -12.75
N ASP A 383 -14.75 11.32 -12.72
CA ASP A 383 -15.89 11.67 -11.89
C ASP A 383 -17.17 11.16 -12.56
N MET A 384 -17.61 9.96 -12.18
CA MET A 384 -18.78 9.30 -12.76
C MET A 384 -20.10 10.10 -12.60
N ASN A 385 -20.14 11.14 -11.76
CA ASN A 385 -21.32 12.01 -11.67
C ASN A 385 -21.42 13.00 -12.84
N GLN A 386 -20.34 13.15 -13.62
CA GLN A 386 -20.27 14.03 -14.78
C GLN A 386 -20.47 13.29 -16.11
N CYS A 387 -20.71 11.98 -16.06
CA CYS A 387 -20.90 11.13 -17.23
C CYS A 387 -22.20 10.32 -17.09
N SER A 388 -22.98 10.24 -18.17
CA SER A 388 -24.12 9.34 -18.23
C SER A 388 -23.67 7.88 -18.41
N ILE A 389 -24.58 6.93 -18.17
CA ILE A 389 -24.29 5.49 -18.38
C ILE A 389 -23.94 5.20 -19.83
N GLU A 390 -24.66 5.82 -20.75
CA GLU A 390 -24.43 5.75 -22.19
C GLU A 390 -23.02 6.26 -22.55
N GLU A 391 -22.56 7.35 -21.93
CA GLU A 391 -21.27 7.94 -22.24
C GLU A 391 -20.09 7.06 -21.81
N TRP A 392 -20.11 6.52 -20.58
CA TRP A 392 -19.02 5.64 -20.16
C TRP A 392 -19.11 4.24 -20.80
N PHE A 393 -20.31 3.79 -21.16
CA PHE A 393 -20.47 2.56 -21.94
C PHE A 393 -19.86 2.70 -23.34
N GLU A 394 -20.21 3.76 -24.07
CA GLU A 394 -19.66 4.03 -25.40
C GLU A 394 -18.15 4.27 -25.33
N PHE A 395 -17.67 4.97 -24.29
CA PHE A 395 -16.23 5.12 -24.05
C PHE A 395 -15.54 3.76 -23.90
N GLU A 396 -16.10 2.82 -23.15
CA GLU A 396 -15.56 1.47 -23.04
C GLU A 396 -15.56 0.72 -24.36
N HIS A 397 -16.66 0.81 -25.10
CA HIS A 397 -16.77 0.21 -26.42
C HIS A 397 -15.65 0.72 -27.34
N GLN A 398 -15.47 2.04 -27.42
CA GLN A 398 -14.43 2.66 -28.24
C GLN A 398 -13.00 2.32 -27.78
N LEU A 399 -12.77 2.15 -26.48
CA LEU A 399 -11.48 1.69 -25.96
C LEU A 399 -11.16 0.24 -26.38
N LEU A 400 -12.17 -0.59 -26.66
CA LEU A 400 -12.02 -2.01 -27.01
C LEU A 400 -12.12 -2.27 -28.52
N VAL A 401 -12.73 -1.38 -29.32
CA VAL A 401 -12.90 -1.53 -30.78
C VAL A 401 -11.58 -1.70 -31.57
N PRO A 402 -10.54 -0.86 -31.41
CA PRO A 402 -9.26 -1.03 -32.13
C PRO A 402 -8.64 -2.40 -31.93
N LEU A 403 -8.96 -3.04 -30.81
CA LEU A 403 -8.34 -4.27 -30.38
C LEU A 403 -9.07 -5.51 -30.88
N ILE A 404 -10.40 -5.47 -30.90
CA ILE A 404 -11.25 -6.50 -31.52
C ILE A 404 -10.91 -6.61 -33.01
N ASN A 405 -10.83 -5.47 -33.69
CA ASN A 405 -10.73 -5.45 -35.15
C ASN A 405 -9.30 -5.48 -35.69
N ARG A 406 -8.31 -4.96 -34.95
CA ARG A 406 -6.94 -4.77 -35.47
C ARG A 406 -5.85 -5.41 -34.62
N ARG A 407 -6.20 -6.05 -33.49
CA ARG A 407 -5.24 -6.59 -32.52
C ARG A 407 -4.15 -5.56 -32.15
N SER A 408 -4.56 -4.30 -31.98
CA SER A 408 -3.65 -3.17 -31.73
C SER A 408 -4.07 -2.38 -30.50
N LEU A 409 -3.11 -2.11 -29.60
CA LEU A 409 -3.30 -1.21 -28.45
C LEU A 409 -3.36 0.27 -28.84
N THR A 410 -2.87 0.64 -30.02
CA THR A 410 -2.86 2.03 -30.47
C THR A 410 -4.30 2.51 -30.66
N LEU A 411 -4.67 3.53 -29.88
CA LEU A 411 -5.95 4.20 -30.02
C LEU A 411 -5.89 5.11 -31.25
N THR A 412 -6.60 4.74 -32.32
CA THR A 412 -6.67 5.61 -33.50
C THR A 412 -7.90 6.50 -33.43
N SER A 413 -7.71 7.81 -33.53
CA SER A 413 -8.74 8.70 -34.06
C SER A 413 -8.90 8.38 -35.56
N PRO A 414 -10.13 8.32 -36.12
CA PRO A 414 -11.36 8.85 -35.56
C PRO A 414 -12.16 7.82 -34.75
N TRP A 415 -12.74 8.29 -33.65
CA TRP A 415 -13.93 7.72 -33.02
C TRP A 415 -15.03 7.49 -34.08
N SER A 416 -16.07 6.71 -33.75
CA SER A 416 -17.27 6.67 -34.60
C SER A 416 -17.73 8.11 -34.93
N GLN A 417 -18.18 8.37 -36.17
CA GLN A 417 -18.51 9.73 -36.61
C GLN A 417 -19.51 10.44 -35.67
N ASP A 418 -20.32 9.67 -34.96
CA ASP A 418 -21.43 10.15 -34.13
C ASP A 418 -21.09 10.32 -32.65
N TRP A 419 -19.92 9.86 -32.20
CA TRP A 419 -19.53 9.96 -30.79
C TRP A 419 -18.12 10.52 -30.62
N LYS A 420 -17.92 11.38 -29.62
CA LYS A 420 -16.61 11.92 -29.28
C LYS A 420 -16.53 12.07 -27.76
N PRO A 421 -15.48 11.57 -27.10
CA PRO A 421 -15.33 11.78 -25.68
C PRO A 421 -15.15 13.28 -25.40
N LYS A 422 -15.73 13.75 -24.30
CA LYS A 422 -15.66 15.15 -23.85
C LYS A 422 -15.28 15.20 -22.36
N GLY A 423 -14.78 16.35 -21.91
CA GLY A 423 -14.44 16.57 -20.50
C GLY A 423 -13.51 15.49 -19.94
N GLU A 424 -13.94 14.87 -18.84
CA GLU A 424 -13.20 13.80 -18.16
C GLU A 424 -12.93 12.57 -19.03
N LEU A 425 -13.86 12.18 -19.90
CA LEU A 425 -13.67 11.02 -20.79
C LEU A 425 -12.62 11.30 -21.86
N LEU A 426 -12.54 12.54 -22.37
CA LEU A 426 -11.51 12.91 -23.35
C LEU A 426 -10.12 12.85 -22.73
N LYS A 427 -10.00 13.37 -21.50
CA LYS A 427 -8.77 13.32 -20.75
C LYS A 427 -8.36 11.87 -20.45
N ALA A 428 -9.28 11.06 -19.95
CA ALA A 428 -9.04 9.63 -19.72
C ALA A 428 -8.62 8.92 -21.02
N TRP A 429 -9.26 9.20 -22.16
CA TRP A 429 -8.86 8.66 -23.47
C TRP A 429 -7.39 8.96 -23.79
N GLN A 430 -6.98 10.22 -23.65
CA GLN A 430 -5.62 10.65 -23.96
C GLN A 430 -4.60 9.95 -23.07
N LEU A 431 -4.87 9.84 -21.76
CA LEU A 431 -3.97 9.18 -20.83
C LEU A 431 -3.88 7.67 -21.07
N ILE A 432 -5.01 7.01 -21.36
CA ILE A 432 -5.03 5.58 -21.68
C ILE A 432 -4.33 5.32 -23.02
N GLY A 433 -4.53 6.19 -24.01
CA GLY A 433 -3.82 6.16 -25.29
C GLY A 433 -2.31 6.23 -25.09
N PHE A 434 -1.85 7.19 -24.29
CA PHE A 434 -0.44 7.30 -23.91
C PHE A 434 0.10 6.03 -23.25
N LEU A 435 -0.59 5.47 -22.25
CA LEU A 435 -0.15 4.23 -21.57
C LEU A 435 0.00 3.06 -22.56
N ARG A 436 -0.97 2.92 -23.46
CA ARG A 436 -1.01 1.86 -24.46
C ARG A 436 0.07 2.03 -25.52
N GLU A 437 0.31 3.25 -25.97
CA GLU A 437 1.42 3.59 -26.88
C GLU A 437 2.77 3.28 -26.23
N TRP A 438 2.97 3.68 -24.97
CA TRP A 438 4.19 3.38 -24.22
C TRP A 438 4.46 1.87 -24.16
N VAL A 439 3.43 1.08 -23.86
CA VAL A 439 3.49 -0.38 -23.80
C VAL A 439 3.89 -1.00 -25.14
N VAL A 440 3.41 -0.44 -26.26
CA VAL A 440 3.78 -0.87 -27.62
C VAL A 440 5.23 -0.49 -27.92
N GLU A 441 5.62 0.76 -27.69
CA GLU A 441 6.96 1.29 -27.97
C GLU A 441 8.07 0.53 -27.23
N HIS A 442 7.79 0.12 -25.98
CA HIS A 442 8.75 -0.61 -25.15
C HIS A 442 8.64 -2.14 -25.29
N ASN A 443 7.83 -2.62 -26.24
CA ASN A 443 7.64 -4.04 -26.54
C ASN A 443 7.34 -4.87 -25.27
N LEU A 444 6.35 -4.42 -24.49
CA LEU A 444 5.95 -5.05 -23.22
C LEU A 444 4.81 -6.06 -23.38
N ILE A 445 4.08 -6.03 -24.50
CA ILE A 445 2.95 -6.94 -24.76
C ILE A 445 3.43 -8.37 -25.01
N GLY A 446 4.61 -8.52 -25.62
CA GLY A 446 5.04 -9.78 -26.21
C GLY A 446 4.31 -10.05 -27.53
N ALA A 447 4.16 -11.33 -27.89
CA ALA A 447 3.56 -11.74 -29.16
C ALA A 447 2.01 -11.78 -29.14
N ASP A 448 1.39 -11.69 -27.96
CA ASP A 448 -0.04 -11.93 -27.78
C ASP A 448 -0.69 -10.81 -26.95
N ILE A 449 -1.56 -10.03 -27.60
CA ILE A 449 -2.27 -8.92 -26.98
C ILE A 449 -3.25 -9.36 -25.87
N ARG A 450 -3.66 -10.64 -25.85
CA ARG A 450 -4.50 -11.20 -24.79
C ARG A 450 -3.82 -11.09 -23.42
N ALA A 451 -2.48 -11.05 -23.37
CA ALA A 451 -1.75 -10.80 -22.13
C ALA A 451 -2.11 -9.46 -21.48
N TYR A 452 -2.24 -8.41 -22.29
CA TYR A 452 -2.65 -7.08 -21.83
C TYR A 452 -4.04 -7.14 -21.21
N TYR A 453 -4.97 -7.78 -21.91
CA TYR A 453 -6.35 -7.88 -21.49
C TYR A 453 -6.58 -8.69 -20.25
N LEU A 454 -5.85 -9.78 -20.13
CA LEU A 454 -5.92 -10.60 -18.94
C LEU A 454 -5.38 -9.86 -17.72
N ALA A 455 -4.32 -9.07 -17.90
CA ALA A 455 -3.81 -8.18 -16.87
C ALA A 455 -4.81 -7.05 -16.56
N LEU A 456 -5.46 -6.46 -17.57
CA LEU A 456 -6.49 -5.43 -17.41
C LEU A 456 -7.75 -5.95 -16.71
N LEU A 457 -8.18 -7.17 -17.02
CA LEU A 457 -9.26 -7.87 -16.31
C LEU A 457 -8.90 -8.04 -14.84
N HIS A 458 -7.65 -8.45 -14.55
CA HIS A 458 -7.15 -8.56 -13.17
C HIS A 458 -7.21 -7.22 -12.43
N ALA A 459 -6.84 -6.12 -13.07
CA ALA A 459 -6.88 -4.78 -12.46
C ALA A 459 -8.31 -4.25 -12.31
N THR A 460 -9.24 -4.66 -13.17
CA THR A 460 -10.62 -4.16 -13.23
C THR A 460 -11.55 -4.84 -12.20
N LEU A 461 -11.49 -6.17 -12.09
CA LEU A 461 -12.42 -6.95 -11.25
C LEU A 461 -12.47 -6.53 -9.77
N PRO A 462 -11.36 -6.12 -9.11
CA PRO A 462 -11.40 -5.65 -7.73
C PRO A 462 -12.35 -4.47 -7.50
N THR A 463 -12.57 -3.61 -8.50
CA THR A 463 -13.49 -2.46 -8.39
C THR A 463 -14.91 -2.90 -8.09
N ILE A 464 -15.35 -4.06 -8.60
CA ILE A 464 -16.73 -4.56 -8.46
C ILE A 464 -17.12 -4.79 -6.99
N TYR A 465 -16.18 -5.27 -6.15
CA TYR A 465 -16.47 -5.63 -4.76
C TYR A 465 -15.86 -4.68 -3.72
N ARG A 466 -15.08 -3.67 -4.12
CA ARG A 466 -14.51 -2.69 -3.20
C ARG A 466 -15.62 -1.83 -2.56
N ALA A 467 -15.58 -1.71 -1.24
CA ALA A 467 -16.59 -0.95 -0.48
C ALA A 467 -16.52 0.57 -0.73
N THR A 468 -15.34 1.08 -1.09
CA THR A 468 -15.08 2.50 -1.34
C THR A 468 -15.64 3.02 -2.66
N HIS A 469 -16.02 2.12 -3.57
CA HIS A 469 -16.54 2.47 -4.90
C HIS A 469 -18.05 2.65 -4.90
N THR A 470 -18.53 3.68 -5.60
CA THR A 470 -19.97 3.89 -5.82
C THR A 470 -20.53 2.84 -6.78
N ASN A 471 -21.86 2.71 -6.84
CA ASN A 471 -22.51 1.78 -7.76
C ASN A 471 -22.16 2.07 -9.24
N ALA A 472 -22.04 3.33 -9.64
CA ALA A 472 -21.66 3.71 -11.01
C ALA A 472 -20.27 3.16 -11.39
N HIS A 473 -19.27 3.30 -10.52
CA HIS A 473 -17.94 2.75 -10.76
C HIS A 473 -17.96 1.22 -10.87
N LYS A 474 -18.77 0.56 -10.03
CA LYS A 474 -18.90 -0.90 -10.02
C LYS A 474 -19.64 -1.42 -11.26
N GLN A 475 -20.69 -0.73 -11.70
CA GLN A 475 -21.40 -1.00 -12.95
C GLN A 475 -20.46 -0.85 -14.15
N TYR A 476 -19.63 0.21 -14.14
CA TYR A 476 -18.63 0.41 -15.17
C TYR A 476 -17.59 -0.71 -15.19
N ALA A 477 -17.01 -1.06 -14.05
CA ALA A 477 -16.03 -2.15 -13.96
C ALA A 477 -16.62 -3.51 -14.35
N LEU A 478 -17.89 -3.79 -14.01
CA LEU A 478 -18.58 -5.02 -14.41
C LEU A 478 -18.76 -5.08 -15.93
N THR A 479 -19.21 -3.98 -16.54
CA THR A 479 -19.37 -3.87 -17.99
C THR A 479 -18.03 -4.06 -18.71
N SER A 480 -16.99 -3.35 -18.27
CA SER A 480 -15.64 -3.47 -18.80
C SER A 480 -15.11 -4.90 -18.69
N SER A 481 -15.26 -5.53 -17.52
CA SER A 481 -14.85 -6.93 -17.30
C SER A 481 -15.57 -7.91 -18.23
N ALA A 482 -16.87 -7.72 -18.43
CA ALA A 482 -17.67 -8.59 -19.28
C ALA A 482 -17.26 -8.50 -20.76
N ARG A 483 -17.04 -7.28 -21.26
CA ARG A 483 -16.51 -7.04 -22.62
C ARG A 483 -15.08 -7.59 -22.81
N ILE A 484 -14.22 -7.46 -21.79
CA ILE A 484 -12.88 -8.05 -21.85
C ILE A 484 -12.98 -9.59 -21.92
N CYS A 485 -13.89 -10.21 -21.17
CA CYS A 485 -14.11 -11.66 -21.22
C CYS A 485 -14.66 -12.14 -22.57
N GLU A 486 -15.53 -11.38 -23.23
CA GLU A 486 -15.98 -11.65 -24.60
C GLU A 486 -14.77 -11.73 -25.54
N TYR A 487 -13.94 -10.68 -25.54
CA TYR A 487 -12.75 -10.64 -26.37
C TYR A 487 -11.76 -11.78 -26.09
N LEU A 488 -11.60 -12.18 -24.83
CA LEU A 488 -10.70 -13.28 -24.48
C LEU A 488 -11.26 -14.67 -24.85
N THR A 489 -12.54 -14.76 -25.22
CA THR A 489 -13.20 -16.01 -25.61
C THR A 489 -13.21 -16.22 -27.13
N ASP A 490 -13.22 -15.14 -27.91
CA ASP A 490 -13.08 -15.12 -29.36
C ASP A 490 -11.62 -15.38 -29.81
#